data_AF-A0A512PNG1-F1
#
_entry.id   AF-A0A512PNG1-F1
#
_cell.length_a   1.000
_cell.length_b   1.000
_cell.length_c   1.000
_cell.angle_alpha   90.00
_cell.angle_beta   90.00
_cell.angle_gamma   90.00
#
_symmetry.space_group_name_H-M   'P 1'
#
loop_
_entity.id
_entity.type
_entity.pdbx_description
1 polymer ?
#
loop_
_entity_poly.entity_id
_entity_poly.type
_entity_poly.pdbx_seq_one_letter_code
_entity_poly.pdbx_strand_id
1 'polypeptide(L)'
;MDSQYQLVYFKEARDEYNQLDGSQLKIVNKGLNRIKAYGMTAGKQLSGNLKDCREIKHRKLGLRIIFRQDKRSIQIIQIISIGRRADKKVFKQAQTRIKKHHH
;
A
#
# COMPACT_ATOMS: atom_id res chain seq x y z
N MET A 1 12.43 -19.62 11.24
CA MET A 1 12.30 -18.28 11.84
C MET A 1 11.44 -17.45 10.90
N ASP A 2 10.13 -17.38 11.16
CA ASP A 2 9.21 -16.57 10.36
C ASP A 2 9.47 -15.09 10.64
N SER A 3 10.42 -14.49 9.91
CA SER A 3 10.66 -13.06 9.96
C SER A 3 9.46 -12.33 9.34
N GLN A 4 8.45 -12.07 10.16
CA GLN A 4 7.31 -11.24 9.78
C GLN A 4 7.70 -9.77 9.88
N TYR A 5 7.61 -9.05 8.76
CA TYR A 5 7.82 -7.61 8.72
C TYR A 5 6.73 -6.89 9.55
N GLN A 6 7.13 -5.92 10.36
CA GLN A 6 6.19 -5.03 11.02
C GLN A 6 5.56 -4.09 9.99
N LEU A 7 4.23 -4.01 9.98
CA LEU A 7 3.51 -3.04 9.14
C LEU A 7 3.24 -1.76 9.95
N VAL A 8 3.62 -0.62 9.38
CA VAL A 8 3.35 0.71 9.93
C VAL A 8 2.46 1.44 8.94
N TYR A 9 1.38 2.06 9.38
CA TYR A 9 0.41 2.70 8.50
C TYR A 9 0.55 4.20 8.57
N PHE A 10 0.59 4.86 7.42
CA PHE A 10 0.30 6.29 7.37
C PHE A 10 -1.14 6.51 7.83
N LYS A 11 -1.40 7.65 8.48
CA LYS A 11 -2.74 7.99 8.99
C LYS A 11 -3.78 7.86 7.90
N GLU A 12 -3.50 8.40 6.72
CA GLU A 12 -4.40 8.35 5.57
C GLU A 12 -4.68 6.90 5.11
N ALA A 13 -3.68 6.02 5.14
CA ALA A 13 -3.86 4.61 4.78
C ALA A 13 -4.71 3.84 5.79
N ARG A 14 -4.60 4.20 7.08
CA ARG A 14 -5.44 3.64 8.15
C ARG A 14 -6.89 4.11 7.99
N ASP A 15 -7.09 5.41 7.72
CA ASP A 15 -8.41 5.98 7.49
C ASP A 15 -9.08 5.33 6.26
N GLU A 16 -8.33 5.10 5.18
CA GLU A 16 -8.81 4.38 3.99
C GLU A 16 -9.17 2.92 4.29
N TYR A 17 -8.34 2.21 5.06
CA TYR A 17 -8.61 0.83 5.46
C TYR A 17 -9.92 0.69 6.25
N ASN A 18 -10.18 1.64 7.16
CA ASN A 18 -11.39 1.64 8.00
C ASN A 18 -12.69 1.89 7.20
N GLN A 19 -12.59 2.41 5.98
CA GLN A 19 -13.75 2.68 5.10
C GLN A 19 -14.08 1.51 4.17
N LEU A 20 -13.28 0.43 4.19
CA LEU A 20 -13.48 -0.71 3.31
C LEU A 20 -14.70 -1.54 3.71
N ASP A 21 -15.48 -1.98 2.73
CA ASP A 21 -16.54 -2.96 2.95
C ASP A 21 -15.98 -4.39 3.16
N GLY A 22 -16.84 -5.31 3.59
CA GLY A 22 -16.42 -6.68 3.92
C GLY A 22 -15.77 -7.46 2.77
N SER A 23 -16.14 -7.18 1.52
CA SER A 23 -15.53 -7.82 0.34
C SER A 23 -14.13 -7.24 0.07
N GLN A 24 -13.98 -5.93 0.24
CA GLN A 24 -12.73 -5.22 0.05
C GLN A 24 -11.73 -5.58 1.16
N LEU A 25 -12.17 -5.63 2.41
CA LEU A 25 -11.36 -6.01 3.57
C LEU A 25 -10.71 -7.39 3.39
N LYS A 26 -11.47 -8.39 2.92
CA LYS A 26 -10.94 -9.75 2.67
C LYS A 26 -9.75 -9.74 1.72
N ILE A 27 -9.83 -8.96 0.65
CA ILE A 27 -8.77 -8.85 -0.36
C ILE A 27 -7.58 -8.05 0.17
N VAL A 28 -7.85 -6.92 0.82
CA VAL A 28 -6.79 -6.06 1.37
C VAL A 28 -6.03 -6.80 2.46
N ASN A 29 -6.71 -7.55 3.34
CA ASN A 29 -6.06 -8.38 4.37
C ASN A 29 -5.18 -9.47 3.78
N LYS A 30 -5.59 -10.10 2.68
CA LYS A 30 -4.72 -11.05 1.97
C LYS A 30 -3.45 -10.38 1.43
N GLY A 31 -3.58 -9.16 0.91
CA GLY A 31 -2.45 -8.34 0.48
C GLY A 31 -1.52 -7.94 1.64
N LEU A 32 -2.08 -7.46 2.76
CA LEU A 32 -1.33 -7.08 3.95
C LEU A 32 -0.59 -8.28 4.56
N ASN A 33 -1.23 -9.44 4.65
CA ASN A 33 -0.58 -10.66 5.13
C ASN A 33 0.59 -11.08 4.23
N ARG A 34 0.44 -10.95 2.91
CA ARG A 34 1.54 -11.17 1.95
C ARG A 34 2.68 -10.17 2.19
N ILE A 35 2.39 -8.89 2.41
CA ILE A 35 3.41 -7.88 2.73
C ILE A 35 4.11 -8.21 4.05
N LYS A 36 3.36 -8.64 5.07
CA LYS A 36 3.91 -9.05 6.36
C LYS A 36 4.88 -10.22 6.22
N ALA A 37 4.57 -11.21 5.38
CA ALA A 37 5.41 -12.38 5.18
C ALA A 37 6.63 -12.10 4.28
N TYR A 38 6.48 -11.27 3.25
CA TYR A 38 7.46 -11.17 2.17
C TYR A 38 8.11 -9.79 2.01
N GLY A 39 7.68 -8.79 2.78
CA GLY A 39 8.20 -7.42 2.75
C GLY A 39 8.12 -6.82 1.35
N MET A 40 9.22 -6.24 0.88
CA MET A 40 9.29 -5.66 -0.47
C MET A 40 9.10 -6.68 -1.60
N THR A 41 9.32 -7.97 -1.39
CA THR A 41 9.09 -8.96 -2.46
C THR A 41 7.60 -9.23 -2.72
N ALA A 42 6.70 -8.72 -1.88
CA ALA A 42 5.26 -8.98 -1.96
C ALA A 42 4.55 -8.36 -3.17
N GLY A 43 5.11 -7.30 -3.78
CA GLY A 43 4.42 -6.48 -4.78
C GLY A 43 5.32 -6.02 -5.93
N LYS A 44 4.70 -5.40 -6.94
CA LYS A 44 5.39 -4.88 -8.13
C LYS A 44 6.03 -3.52 -7.83
N GLN A 45 7.28 -3.33 -8.25
CA GLN A 45 7.96 -2.02 -8.16
C GLN A 45 7.27 -0.97 -9.02
N LEU A 46 7.09 0.22 -8.43
CA LEU A 46 6.61 1.41 -9.12
C LEU A 46 7.78 2.14 -9.80
N SER A 47 7.48 3.12 -10.65
CA SER A 47 8.49 3.88 -11.38
C SER A 47 8.45 5.37 -11.06
N GLY A 48 9.44 6.12 -11.56
CA GLY A 48 9.56 7.57 -11.35
C GLY A 48 9.75 7.93 -9.88
N ASN A 49 9.07 8.97 -9.39
CA ASN A 49 9.22 9.43 -8.00
C ASN A 49 8.65 8.45 -6.95
N LEU A 50 8.14 7.29 -7.35
CA LEU A 50 7.72 6.20 -6.47
C LEU A 50 8.58 4.95 -6.65
N LYS A 51 9.79 5.07 -7.23
CA LYS A 51 10.69 3.93 -7.48
C LYS A 51 11.01 3.08 -6.24
N ASP A 52 10.96 3.68 -5.05
CA ASP A 52 11.22 3.02 -3.76
C ASP A 52 9.95 2.38 -3.18
N CYS A 53 8.81 2.54 -3.86
CA CYS A 53 7.53 1.98 -3.48
C CYS A 53 7.17 0.77 -4.34
N ARG A 54 6.28 -0.06 -3.80
CA ARG A 54 5.69 -1.22 -4.45
C ARG A 54 4.18 -1.22 -4.32
N GLU A 55 3.53 -1.92 -5.24
CA GLU A 55 2.09 -2.07 -5.27
C GLU A 55 1.63 -3.53 -5.27
N ILE A 56 0.53 -3.79 -4.56
CA ILE A 56 -0.35 -4.93 -4.82
C ILE A 56 -1.65 -4.36 -5.39
N LYS A 57 -2.08 -4.84 -6.57
CA LYS A 57 -3.28 -4.35 -7.26
C LYS A 57 -4.24 -5.49 -7.56
N HIS A 58 -5.49 -5.37 -7.11
CA HIS A 58 -6.60 -6.23 -7.56
C HIS A 58 -7.42 -5.51 -8.63
N ARG A 59 -7.15 -5.82 -9.90
CA ARG A 59 -7.73 -5.11 -11.06
C ARG A 59 -9.26 -5.15 -11.12
N LYS A 60 -9.87 -6.33 -10.90
CA LYS A 60 -11.33 -6.52 -10.97
C LYS A 60 -12.11 -5.59 -10.04
N LEU A 61 -11.59 -5.36 -8.84
CA LEU A 61 -12.26 -4.57 -7.79
C LEU A 61 -11.65 -3.19 -7.59
N GLY A 62 -10.69 -2.78 -8.43
CA GLY A 62 -10.06 -1.47 -8.31
C GLY A 62 -9.27 -1.26 -7.02
N LEU A 63 -8.88 -2.34 -6.32
CA LEU A 63 -8.17 -2.24 -5.05
C LEU A 63 -6.66 -2.13 -5.24
N ARG A 64 -6.01 -1.31 -4.42
CA ARG A 64 -4.56 -1.12 -4.44
C ARG A 64 -4.01 -0.91 -3.04
N ILE A 65 -2.85 -1.50 -2.77
CA ILE A 65 -2.03 -1.23 -1.59
C ILE A 65 -0.68 -0.71 -2.09
N ILE A 66 -0.29 0.49 -1.68
CA ILE A 66 1.04 1.06 -1.95
C ILE A 66 1.85 1.05 -0.66
N PHE A 67 3.05 0.51 -0.73
CA PHE A 67 3.92 0.34 0.42
C PHE A 67 5.39 0.53 0.06
N ARG A 68 6.22 0.82 1.06
CA ARG A 68 7.69 0.89 0.94
C ARG A 68 8.34 0.34 2.20
N GLN A 69 9.61 0.00 2.11
CA GLN A 69 10.39 -0.35 3.30
C GLN A 69 10.96 0.92 3.93
N ASP A 70 10.88 1.00 5.25
CA ASP A 70 11.56 2.01 6.07
C ASP A 70 12.23 1.32 7.26
N LYS A 71 13.56 1.41 7.31
CA LYS A 71 14.41 0.72 8.29
C LYS A 71 14.07 -0.77 8.35
N ARG A 72 13.47 -1.22 9.47
CA ARG A 72 13.09 -2.62 9.73
C ARG A 72 11.59 -2.90 9.56
N SER A 73 10.84 -1.94 9.02
CA SER A 73 9.38 -2.02 8.87
C SER A 73 8.94 -1.79 7.43
N ILE A 74 7.71 -2.19 7.13
CA ILE A 74 7.04 -1.83 5.87
C ILE A 74 5.99 -0.77 6.17
N GLN A 75 6.17 0.41 5.56
CA GLN A 75 5.21 1.48 5.62
C GLN A 75 4.11 1.27 4.58
N ILE A 76 2.86 1.16 5.03
CA ILE A 76 1.66 1.19 4.20
C ILE A 76 1.29 2.65 3.99
N ILE A 77 1.57 3.14 2.78
CA ILE A 77 1.43 4.56 2.41
C ILE A 77 -0.02 4.87 2.04
N GLN A 78 -0.69 3.92 1.39
CA GLN A 78 -2.01 4.15 0.82
C GLN A 78 -2.74 2.83 0.53
N ILE A 79 -4.02 2.77 0.88
CA ILE A 79 -4.95 1.66 0.58
C ILE A 79 -6.12 2.27 -0.14
N ILE A 80 -6.51 1.76 -1.31
CA ILE A 80 -7.50 2.46 -2.12
C ILE A 80 -8.46 1.49 -2.80
N SER A 81 -9.71 1.92 -2.88
CA SER A 81 -10.75 1.41 -3.78
C SER A 81 -11.07 2.50 -4.81
N ILE A 82 -10.44 2.46 -6.00
CA ILE A 82 -10.85 3.35 -7.10
C ILE A 82 -10.85 2.61 -8.44
N GLY A 83 -11.84 2.92 -9.28
CA GLY A 83 -11.98 2.44 -10.66
C GLY A 83 -10.89 2.96 -11.64
N ARG A 84 -10.93 2.40 -12.86
CA ARG A 84 -9.91 2.50 -13.94
C ARG A 84 -9.36 3.90 -14.29
N ARG A 85 -10.04 5.01 -13.96
CA ARG A 85 -9.66 6.38 -14.39
C ARG A 85 -8.87 7.22 -13.37
N ALA A 86 -8.59 6.73 -12.16
CA ALA A 86 -7.90 7.52 -11.13
C ALA A 86 -6.40 7.18 -10.92
N ASP A 87 -5.83 6.25 -11.69
CA ASP A 87 -4.47 5.73 -11.45
C ASP A 87 -3.40 6.83 -11.34
N LYS A 88 -3.48 7.91 -12.14
CA LYS A 88 -2.52 9.04 -12.05
C LYS A 88 -2.67 9.87 -10.77
N LYS A 89 -3.90 10.08 -10.28
CA LYS A 89 -4.16 10.88 -9.06
C LYS A 89 -3.66 10.15 -7.82
N VAL A 90 -3.83 8.83 -7.79
CA VAL A 90 -3.33 7.94 -6.74
C VAL A 90 -1.82 8.08 -6.55
N PHE A 91 -1.05 8.00 -7.64
CA PHE A 91 0.41 8.11 -7.52
C PHE A 91 0.86 9.48 -7.04
N LYS A 92 0.22 10.56 -7.49
CA LYS A 92 0.49 11.91 -6.98
C LYS A 92 0.20 12.02 -5.48
N GLN A 93 -0.92 11.43 -5.01
CA GLN A 93 -1.26 11.42 -3.59
C GLN A 93 -0.23 10.65 -2.76
N ALA A 94 0.18 9.45 -3.20
CA ALA A 94 1.23 8.69 -2.53
C ALA A 94 2.53 9.49 -2.43
N GLN A 95 2.95 10.17 -3.51
CA GLN A 95 4.12 11.05 -3.50
C GLN A 95 4.00 12.18 -2.47
N THR A 96 2.86 12.87 -2.44
CA THR A 96 2.60 13.94 -1.46
C THR A 96 2.64 13.43 -0.03
N ARG A 97 2.05 12.26 0.25
CA ARG A 97 2.06 11.64 1.58
C ARG A 97 3.47 11.28 2.02
N ILE A 98 4.28 10.71 1.13
CA ILE A 98 5.68 10.39 1.43
C ILE A 98 6.44 11.66 1.80
N LYS A 99 6.26 12.76 1.07
CA LYS A 99 6.89 14.05 1.41
C LYS A 99 6.43 14.60 2.76
N LYS A 100 5.14 14.46 3.08
CA LYS A 100 4.55 14.93 4.36
C LYS A 100 5.06 14.13 5.57
N HIS A 101 5.28 12.83 5.40
CA HIS A 101 5.74 11.93 6.45
C HIS A 101 7.24 11.62 6.34
N HIS A 102 7.99 12.41 5.56
CA HIS A 102 9.45 12.34 5.53
C HIS A 102 9.98 13.14 6.73
N HIS A 103 10.59 12.43 7.67
CA HIS A 103 11.48 13.01 8.67
C HIS A 103 12.86 13.24 8.06
#